data_AF-A0A0H4PNX8-F1
#
_entry.id   AF-A0A0H4PNX8-F1
#
_cell.length_a   1.000
_cell.length_b   1.000
_cell.length_c   1.000
_cell.angle_alpha   90.00
_cell.angle_beta   90.00
_cell.angle_gamma   90.00
#
_symmetry.space_group_name_H-M   'P 1'
#
loop_
_entity.id
_entity.type
_entity.pdbx_description
1 polymer ?
#
loop_
_entity_poly.entity_id
_entity_poly.type
_entity_poly.pdbx_seq_one_letter_code
_entity_poly.pdbx_strand_id
1 'polypeptide(L)'
;MGFIPIFITLGGFVFLFMMVVNHNLKQKKQLFETELTQFSSTIKSLFNSSNGNEHISDVKSIKEAEALYHALKSNEKTHSEAVTAQKKLGEIRMLRHNYNKLIKTKPYSFVATLMGHHSI
;
A
#
# COMPACT_ATOMS: atom_id res chain seq x y z
N MET A 1 11.68 -3.24 48.11
CA MET A 1 10.83 -4.24 47.41
C MET A 1 9.77 -3.62 46.48
N GLY A 2 9.87 -2.34 46.06
CA GLY A 2 8.88 -1.67 45.18
C GLY A 2 9.30 -1.46 43.72
N PHE A 3 10.48 -1.95 43.33
CA PHE A 3 11.07 -1.70 42.01
C PHE A 3 10.56 -2.68 40.94
N ILE A 4 10.34 -3.95 41.30
CA ILE A 4 9.92 -5.03 40.40
C ILE A 4 8.61 -4.71 39.64
N PRO A 5 7.54 -4.17 40.28
CA PRO A 5 6.31 -3.82 39.57
C PRO A 5 6.52 -2.78 38.46
N ILE A 6 7.47 -1.86 38.62
CA ILE A 6 7.76 -0.79 37.66
C ILE A 6 8.38 -1.36 36.38
N PHE A 7 9.26 -2.36 36.48
CA PHE A 7 9.83 -3.02 35.29
C PHE A 7 8.79 -3.81 34.53
N ILE A 8 7.86 -4.45 35.23
CA ILE A 8 6.80 -5.23 34.62
C ILE A 8 5.84 -4.32 33.85
N THR A 9 5.41 -3.20 34.42
CA THR A 9 4.52 -2.25 33.74
C THR A 9 5.21 -1.56 32.58
N LEU A 10 6.47 -1.15 32.74
CA LEU A 10 7.26 -0.53 31.67
C LEU A 10 7.52 -1.52 30.53
N GLY A 11 7.89 -2.76 30.84
CA GLY A 11 8.09 -3.82 29.85
C GLY A 11 6.80 -4.13 29.08
N GLY A 12 5.67 -4.23 29.79
CA GLY A 12 4.36 -4.41 29.18
C GLY A 12 3.98 -3.25 28.25
N PHE A 13 4.25 -2.01 28.65
CA PHE A 13 4.01 -0.84 27.81
C PHE A 13 4.85 -0.87 26.53
N VAL A 14 6.15 -1.15 26.63
CA VAL A 14 7.04 -1.25 25.47
C VAL A 14 6.59 -2.37 24.53
N PHE A 15 6.17 -3.51 25.08
CA PHE A 15 5.66 -4.62 24.29
C PHE A 15 4.36 -4.25 23.54
N LEU A 16 3.38 -3.66 24.23
CA LEU A 16 2.14 -3.19 23.62
C LEU A 16 2.41 -2.15 22.53
N PHE A 17 3.34 -1.22 22.79
CA PHE A 17 3.77 -0.24 21.81
C PHE A 17 4.31 -0.90 20.53
N MET A 18 5.20 -1.89 20.66
CA MET A 18 5.72 -2.63 19.50
C MET A 18 4.61 -3.35 18.74
N MET A 19 3.67 -3.98 19.45
CA MET A 19 2.55 -4.69 18.84
C MET A 19 1.65 -3.75 18.03
N VAL A 20 1.31 -2.58 18.58
CA VAL A 20 0.49 -1.57 17.90
C VAL A 20 1.20 -1.03 16.67
N VAL A 21 2.50 -0.74 16.76
CA VAL A 21 3.30 -0.28 15.61
C VAL A 21 3.33 -1.35 14.52
N ASN A 22 3.60 -2.60 14.87
CA ASN A 22 3.62 -3.71 13.90
C ASN A 22 2.27 -3.88 13.22
N HIS A 23 1.18 -3.83 13.99
CA HIS A 23 -0.18 -3.91 13.46
C HIS A 23 -0.47 -2.74 12.50
N ASN A 24 -0.10 -1.52 12.86
CA ASN A 24 -0.30 -0.34 12.01
C ASN A 24 0.47 -0.43 10.69
N LEU A 25 1.74 -0.87 10.72
CA LEU A 25 2.56 -1.08 9.53
C LEU A 25 1.94 -2.14 8.62
N LYS A 26 1.52 -3.28 9.19
CA LYS A 26 0.86 -4.35 8.45
C LYS A 26 -0.43 -3.88 7.79
N GLN A 27 -1.27 -3.14 8.52
CA GLN A 27 -2.52 -2.60 8.00
C GLN A 27 -2.27 -1.63 6.84
N LYS A 28 -1.29 -0.73 6.94
CA LYS A 28 -0.96 0.20 5.86
C LYS A 28 -0.43 -0.52 4.61
N LYS A 29 0.36 -1.58 4.78
CA LYS A 29 0.81 -2.42 3.68
C LYS A 29 -0.36 -3.14 3.01
N GLN A 30 -1.27 -3.72 3.80
CA GLN A 30 -2.47 -4.39 3.27
C GLN A 30 -3.39 -3.43 2.53
N LEU A 31 -3.58 -2.21 3.03
CA LEU A 31 -4.34 -1.18 2.33
C LEU A 31 -3.72 -0.87 0.96
N PHE A 32 -2.39 -0.76 0.89
CA PHE A 32 -1.70 -0.55 -0.38
C PHE A 32 -1.91 -1.70 -1.37
N GLU A 33 -1.76 -2.95 -0.91
CA GLU A 33 -1.99 -4.14 -1.75
C GLU A 33 -3.46 -4.25 -2.20
N THR A 34 -4.40 -3.86 -1.34
CA THR A 34 -5.83 -3.86 -1.65
C THR A 34 -6.18 -2.78 -2.69
N GLU A 35 -5.67 -1.56 -2.53
CA GLU A 35 -5.87 -0.50 -3.52
C GLU A 35 -5.24 -0.83 -4.87
N LEU A 36 -4.06 -1.47 -4.86
CA LEU A 36 -3.39 -1.91 -6.08
C LEU A 36 -4.20 -3.00 -6.82
N THR A 37 -4.73 -3.99 -6.08
CA THR A 37 -5.57 -5.05 -6.66
C THR A 37 -6.92 -4.52 -7.16
N GLN A 38 -7.54 -3.58 -6.44
CA GLN A 38 -8.75 -2.90 -6.90
C GLN A 38 -8.51 -2.04 -8.14
N PHE A 39 -7.35 -1.39 -8.24
CA PHE A 39 -6.97 -0.64 -9.42
C PHE A 39 -6.72 -1.56 -10.62
N SER A 40 -6.00 -2.67 -10.41
CA SER A 40 -5.81 -3.75 -11.39
C SER A 40 -7.15 -4.25 -11.94
N SER A 41 -8.09 -4.59 -11.06
CA SER A 41 -9.41 -5.10 -11.46
C SER A 41 -10.25 -4.05 -12.18
N THR A 42 -10.22 -2.79 -11.72
CA THR A 42 -10.91 -1.68 -12.39
C THR A 42 -10.37 -1.50 -13.81
N ILE A 43 -9.05 -1.39 -13.99
CA ILE A 43 -8.43 -1.25 -15.32
C ILE A 43 -8.75 -2.45 -16.20
N LYS A 44 -8.66 -3.68 -15.67
CA LYS A 44 -8.98 -4.89 -16.42
C LYS A 44 -10.43 -4.90 -16.91
N SER A 45 -11.39 -4.45 -16.10
CA SER A 45 -12.78 -4.33 -16.55
C SER A 45 -12.95 -3.31 -17.67
N LEU A 46 -12.23 -2.18 -17.61
CA LEU A 46 -12.27 -1.14 -18.64
C LEU A 46 -11.63 -1.62 -19.95
N PHE A 47 -10.51 -2.35 -19.84
CA PHE A 47 -9.81 -2.91 -20.99
C PHE A 47 -10.63 -4.02 -21.67
N ASN A 48 -11.21 -4.95 -20.90
CA ASN A 48 -12.06 -6.01 -21.43
C ASN A 48 -13.35 -5.48 -22.09
N SER A 49 -13.90 -4.37 -21.60
CA SER A 49 -15.03 -3.68 -22.26
C SER A 49 -14.63 -2.99 -23.57
N SER A 50 -13.37 -2.56 -23.71
CA SER A 50 -12.91 -1.77 -24.86
C SER A 50 -12.25 -2.62 -25.96
N ASN A 51 -11.50 -3.65 -25.60
CA ASN A 51 -10.74 -4.51 -26.50
C ASN A 51 -10.93 -5.97 -26.05
N GLY A 52 -11.82 -6.68 -26.72
CA GLY A 52 -12.02 -8.11 -26.47
C GLY A 52 -10.69 -8.87 -26.57
N ASN A 53 -10.37 -9.64 -25.53
CA ASN A 53 -9.34 -10.68 -25.48
C ASN A 53 -7.85 -10.30 -25.31
N GLU A 54 -7.50 -9.27 -24.53
CA GLU A 54 -6.15 -9.25 -23.93
C GLU A 54 -6.19 -9.57 -22.44
N HIS A 55 -5.64 -10.73 -22.11
CA HIS A 55 -5.58 -11.25 -20.75
C HIS A 55 -4.56 -10.45 -19.93
N ILE A 56 -4.97 -9.29 -19.40
CA ILE A 56 -4.13 -8.52 -18.49
C ILE A 56 -3.90 -9.37 -17.22
N SER A 57 -2.64 -9.76 -17.03
CA SER A 57 -2.13 -10.44 -15.84
C SER A 57 -2.25 -9.53 -14.62
N ASP A 58 -2.45 -10.16 -13.45
CA ASP A 58 -2.64 -9.45 -12.19
C ASP A 58 -1.46 -8.53 -11.90
N VAL A 59 -1.74 -7.24 -11.73
CA VAL A 59 -0.73 -6.20 -11.52
C VAL A 59 -0.09 -6.40 -10.15
N LYS A 60 1.20 -6.78 -10.14
CA LYS A 60 1.97 -6.98 -8.91
C LYS A 60 2.80 -5.76 -8.53
N SER A 61 2.97 -4.81 -9.45
CA SER A 61 3.80 -3.62 -9.24
C SER A 61 3.14 -2.33 -9.71
N ILE A 62 3.44 -1.21 -9.04
CA ILE A 62 3.00 0.13 -9.49
C ILE A 62 3.50 0.43 -10.90
N LYS A 63 4.68 -0.06 -11.29
CA LYS A 63 5.20 0.15 -12.65
C LYS A 63 4.30 -0.48 -13.71
N GLU A 64 3.74 -1.65 -13.41
CA GLU A 64 2.77 -2.33 -14.27
C GLU A 64 1.42 -1.58 -14.26
N ALA A 65 1.01 -1.07 -13.10
CA ALA A 65 -0.18 -0.23 -12.97
C ALA A 65 -0.08 1.07 -13.82
N GLU A 66 1.09 1.70 -13.82
CA GLU A 66 1.40 2.88 -14.62
C GLU A 66 1.44 2.57 -16.12
N ALA A 67 2.07 1.45 -16.51
CA ALA A 67 2.12 1.00 -17.90
C ALA A 67 0.71 0.75 -18.46
N LEU A 68 -0.16 0.11 -17.68
CA LEU A 68 -1.55 -0.14 -18.08
C LEU A 68 -2.37 1.14 -18.16
N TYR A 69 -2.18 2.09 -17.25
CA TYR A 69 -2.81 3.41 -17.35
C TYR A 69 -2.37 4.16 -18.61
N HIS A 70 -1.08 4.12 -18.96
CA HIS A 70 -0.56 4.72 -20.18
C HIS A 70 -1.15 4.06 -21.44
N ALA A 71 -1.30 2.73 -21.45
CA ALA A 71 -1.96 2.01 -22.53
C ALA A 71 -3.44 2.40 -22.66
N LEU A 72 -4.16 2.57 -21.55
CA LEU A 72 -5.56 2.97 -21.54
C LEU A 72 -5.75 4.42 -22.02
N LYS A 73 -4.87 5.34 -21.62
CA LYS A 73 -4.90 6.76 -22.03
C LYS A 73 -4.68 6.96 -23.53
N SER A 74 -3.98 6.02 -24.19
CA SER A 74 -3.80 6.04 -25.64
C SER A 74 -5.10 5.72 -26.42
N ASN A 75 -6.09 5.12 -25.76
CA ASN A 75 -7.42 4.90 -26.34
C ASN A 75 -8.33 6.10 -25.98
N GLU A 76 -8.57 6.98 -26.96
CA GLU A 76 -9.31 8.25 -26.81
C GLU A 76 -10.73 8.16 -26.25
N LYS A 77 -11.35 6.97 -26.20
CA LYS A 77 -12.78 6.80 -25.89
C LYS A 77 -13.15 7.02 -24.42
N THR A 78 -12.18 7.27 -23.54
CA THR A 78 -12.40 7.07 -22.10
C THR A 78 -11.89 8.23 -21.25
N HIS A 79 -12.20 9.48 -21.63
CA HIS A 79 -11.68 10.64 -20.93
C HIS A 79 -12.16 10.76 -19.47
N SER A 80 -13.42 10.40 -19.18
CA SER A 80 -13.97 10.42 -17.81
C SER A 80 -13.35 9.34 -16.90
N GLU A 81 -13.17 8.12 -17.41
CA GLU A 81 -12.59 7.02 -16.62
C GLU A 81 -11.05 7.13 -16.52
N ALA A 82 -10.41 7.84 -17.45
CA ALA A 82 -9.00 8.21 -17.34
C ALA A 82 -8.74 9.16 -16.16
N VAL A 83 -9.68 10.06 -15.84
CA VAL A 83 -9.56 10.98 -14.68
C VAL A 83 -9.72 10.21 -13.36
N THR A 84 -10.68 9.29 -13.28
CA THR A 84 -10.87 8.46 -12.07
C THR A 84 -9.70 7.50 -11.87
N ALA A 85 -9.18 6.89 -12.94
CA ALA A 85 -7.98 6.07 -12.88
C ALA A 85 -6.74 6.88 -12.47
N GLN A 86 -6.57 8.11 -12.98
CA GLN A 86 -5.47 8.98 -12.57
C GLN A 86 -5.53 9.32 -11.07
N LYS A 87 -6.73 9.59 -10.54
CA LYS A 87 -6.93 9.86 -9.12
C LYS A 87 -6.54 8.65 -8.26
N LYS A 88 -7.04 7.45 -8.61
CA LYS A 88 -6.68 6.21 -7.91
C LYS A 88 -5.18 5.92 -7.95
N LEU A 89 -4.53 6.14 -9.09
CA LEU A 89 -3.08 5.99 -9.22
C LEU A 89 -2.32 6.96 -8.29
N GLY A 90 -2.81 8.20 -8.17
CA GLY A 90 -2.29 9.19 -7.23
C GLY A 90 -2.43 8.75 -5.76
N GLU A 91 -3.58 8.20 -5.40
CA GLU A 91 -3.85 7.65 -4.05
C GLU A 91 -2.90 6.50 -3.72
N ILE A 92 -2.68 5.56 -4.66
CA ILE A 92 -1.73 4.44 -4.51
C ILE A 92 -0.30 4.96 -4.32
N ARG A 93 0.14 5.94 -5.12
CA ARG A 93 1.47 6.57 -4.96
C ARG A 93 1.61 7.24 -3.59
N MET A 94 0.58 7.93 -3.13
CA MET A 94 0.56 8.56 -1.81
C MET A 94 0.63 7.52 -0.69
N LEU A 95 -0.09 6.40 -0.81
CA LEU A 95 -0.04 5.31 0.16
C LEU A 95 1.36 4.70 0.28
N ARG A 96 2.02 4.44 -0.86
CA ARG A 96 3.41 3.99 -0.90
C ARG A 96 4.35 4.97 -0.23
N HIS A 97 4.25 6.26 -0.57
CA HIS A 97 5.07 7.29 0.03
C HIS A 97 4.90 7.33 1.55
N ASN A 98 3.64 7.30 2.01
CA ASN A 98 3.32 7.32 3.44
C ASN A 98 3.85 6.09 4.18
N TYR A 99 3.73 4.89 3.59
CA TYR A 99 4.29 3.67 4.17
C TYR A 99 5.82 3.74 4.26
N ASN A 100 6.48 4.14 3.16
CA ASN A 100 7.94 4.27 3.10
C ASN A 100 8.49 5.35 4.04
N LYS A 101 7.74 6.43 4.25
CA LYS A 101 8.07 7.44 5.25
C LYS A 101 7.93 6.89 6.66
N LEU A 102 6.86 6.14 6.93
CA LEU A 102 6.58 5.59 8.25
C LEU A 102 7.66 4.59 8.69
N ILE A 103 8.08 3.66 7.83
CA ILE A 103 9.14 2.69 8.16
C ILE A 103 10.51 3.36 8.40
N LYS A 104 10.74 4.58 7.89
CA LYS A 104 12.00 5.33 8.10
C LYS A 104 11.95 6.23 9.33
N THR A 105 10.76 6.52 9.84
CA THR A 105 10.56 7.49 10.94
C THR A 105 10.74 6.79 12.28
N LYS A 106 11.55 7.36 13.19
CA LYS A 106 11.61 6.88 14.59
C LYS A 106 10.33 7.27 15.32
N PRO A 107 9.78 6.46 16.25
CA PRO A 107 10.27 5.15 16.72
C PRO A 107 9.88 3.96 15.82
N TYR A 108 9.07 4.17 14.78
CA TYR A 108 8.54 3.10 13.91
C TYR A 108 9.64 2.31 13.20
N SER A 109 10.73 2.96 12.79
CA SER A 109 11.86 2.31 12.11
C SER A 109 12.54 1.22 12.93
N PHE A 110 12.57 1.38 14.26
CA PHE A 110 13.10 0.38 15.17
C PHE A 110 12.24 -0.89 15.13
N VAL A 111 10.92 -0.73 15.27
CA VAL A 111 9.97 -1.85 15.21
C VAL A 111 9.93 -2.46 13.81
N ALA A 112 10.02 -1.64 12.76
CA ALA A 112 10.06 -2.10 11.37
C ALA A 112 11.26 -3.02 11.12
N THR A 113 12.45 -2.64 11.61
CA THR A 113 13.67 -3.45 11.51
C THR A 113 13.54 -4.75 12.30
N LEU A 114 13.01 -4.68 13.53
CA LEU A 114 12.82 -5.85 14.40
C LEU A 114 11.81 -6.85 13.83
N MET A 115 10.75 -6.37 13.19
CA MET A 115 9.64 -7.18 12.66
C MET A 115 9.79 -7.52 11.16
N GLY A 116 10.88 -7.12 10.50
CA GLY A 116 11.17 -7.45 9.10
C GLY A 116 10.32 -6.68 8.06
N HIS A 117 9.86 -5.47 8.38
CA HIS A 117 9.19 -4.59 7.40
C HIS A 117 10.22 -3.90 6.50
N HIS A 118 9.98 -3.91 5.19
CA HIS A 118 10.86 -3.35 4.16
C HIS A 118 10.11 -2.33 3.29
N SER A 119 10.83 -1.39 2.68
CA SER A 119 10.24 -0.43 1.74
C SER A 119 9.66 -1.09 0.51
N ILE A 120 8.55 -0.52 0.03
CA ILE A 120 7.82 -0.94 -1.18
C ILE A 120 8.15 0.02 -2.32
#